data_AF-A0A255T718-F1
#
_entry.id   AF-A0A255T718-F1
#
_cell.length_a   1.000
_cell.length_b   1.000
_cell.length_c   1.000
_cell.angle_alpha   90.00
_cell.angle_beta   90.00
_cell.angle_gamma   90.00
#
_symmetry.space_group_name_H-M   'P 1'
#
loop_
_entity.id
_entity.type
_entity.pdbx_description
1 polymer ?
#
loop_
_entity_poly.entity_id
_entity_poly.type
_entity_poly.pdbx_seq_one_letter_code
_entity_poly.pdbx_strand_id
1 'polypeptide(L)'
;MKQEERTSIMRIVSDLIKADAIIDTREIKFLMSIKEKYGIKKDDERYVSNMTLSQAIRILVQAPENLKRDFLNDCMNIAFSDDYCARTEALIIVSLLATMTDKLNVDADVVSVEHNGLTFENAQMLYVESSEDELANKSIRENYREIISESRLAGFDFVYLPQISEHYRSISHEQLFQIISFLYPSASENKLNMVIDKLFSLSTSEFCKEQLSTKLTIHEMYDVQPSLFIKIGETSANDKEYANFLILGLDNDAINTIRLFIDTFSTLYHSREINYLREEKGRFVYAGFYKQILDIHMLQKGIVSSILIDTIKEEISFPDADVKVDKLHRREKALYALLILESASGGINFSKPKTAKLLERYNKRMAIVMKKYGMIYEKFGGDRKKAPNIEIPEIRLPMFALIKRQIMKLDGVLSHAEDYLIKRNIYGNYCINVNTSLCLFRSSNDADVVHAAESEFWRRIVAL
;
A
#
# COMPACT_ATOMS: atom_id res chain seq x y z
N MET A 1 27.62 -24.77 12.64
CA MET A 1 26.43 -23.94 12.41
C MET A 1 26.75 -22.48 12.70
N LYS A 2 26.46 -21.58 11.76
CA LYS A 2 26.64 -20.14 11.89
C LYS A 2 25.69 -19.57 12.94
N GLN A 3 25.97 -18.38 13.47
CA GLN A 3 25.09 -17.73 14.43
C GLN A 3 23.70 -17.43 13.83
N GLU A 4 23.68 -16.89 12.62
CA GLU A 4 22.44 -16.56 11.90
C GLU A 4 21.53 -17.79 11.71
N GLU A 5 22.10 -18.96 11.40
CA GLU A 5 21.35 -20.23 11.30
C GLU A 5 20.73 -20.63 12.66
N ARG A 6 21.49 -20.51 13.77
CA ARG A 6 20.97 -20.82 15.12
C ARG A 6 19.88 -19.84 15.55
N THR A 7 20.05 -18.55 15.29
CA THR A 7 19.02 -17.53 15.56
C THR A 7 17.77 -17.79 14.72
N SER A 8 17.92 -18.20 13.45
CA SER A 8 16.79 -18.50 12.56
C SER A 8 16.00 -19.74 13.02
N ILE A 9 16.70 -20.80 13.43
CA ILE A 9 16.10 -21.99 14.06
C ILE A 9 15.31 -21.57 15.30
N MET A 10 15.94 -20.80 16.21
CA MET A 10 15.29 -20.35 17.43
C MET A 10 14.08 -19.44 17.15
N ARG A 11 14.13 -18.61 16.09
CA ARG A 11 13.03 -17.75 15.67
C ARG A 11 11.81 -18.57 15.25
N ILE A 12 11.98 -19.50 14.32
CA ILE A 12 10.89 -20.36 13.83
C ILE A 12 10.31 -21.22 14.95
N VAL A 13 11.17 -21.80 15.79
CA VAL A 13 10.72 -22.59 16.96
C VAL A 13 9.94 -21.73 17.94
N SER A 14 10.38 -20.49 18.20
CA SER A 14 9.60 -19.57 19.04
C SER A 14 8.27 -19.19 18.42
N ASP A 15 8.19 -19.07 17.10
CA ASP A 15 6.96 -18.71 16.40
C ASP A 15 5.97 -19.89 16.40
N LEU A 16 6.45 -21.15 16.31
CA LEU A 16 5.63 -22.36 16.48
C LEU A 16 5.01 -22.43 17.89
N ILE A 17 5.83 -22.37 18.95
CA ILE A 17 5.38 -22.49 20.35
C ILE A 17 4.40 -21.37 20.76
N LYS A 18 4.38 -20.25 20.04
CA LYS A 18 3.49 -19.11 20.33
C LYS A 18 2.25 -19.08 19.42
N ALA A 19 2.15 -19.99 18.46
CA ALA A 19 1.22 -19.90 17.34
C ALA A 19 -0.26 -19.89 17.76
N ASP A 20 -0.61 -20.62 18.82
CA ASP A 20 -1.99 -20.75 19.33
C ASP A 20 -2.26 -19.89 20.58
N ALA A 21 -1.28 -19.06 20.97
CA ALA A 21 -1.26 -18.25 22.19
C ALA A 21 -1.34 -19.05 23.51
N ILE A 22 -1.03 -20.35 23.49
CA ILE A 22 -0.96 -21.23 24.66
C ILE A 22 0.43 -21.87 24.68
N ILE A 23 1.14 -21.80 25.82
CA ILE A 23 2.46 -22.42 25.94
C ILE A 23 2.34 -23.66 26.83
N ASP A 24 2.51 -24.85 26.25
CA ASP A 24 2.55 -26.12 26.96
C ASP A 24 3.97 -26.42 27.49
N THR A 25 4.03 -26.93 28.71
CA THR A 25 5.27 -27.45 29.32
C THR A 25 5.97 -28.53 28.48
N ARG A 26 5.25 -29.29 27.65
CA ARG A 26 5.78 -30.29 26.72
C ARG A 26 6.60 -29.62 25.61
N GLU A 27 6.09 -28.55 25.03
CA GLU A 27 6.79 -27.75 24.02
C GLU A 27 8.06 -27.13 24.60
N ILE A 28 8.01 -26.64 25.84
CA ILE A 28 9.19 -26.09 26.52
C ILE A 28 10.26 -27.17 26.76
N LYS A 29 9.88 -28.41 27.07
CA LYS A 29 10.85 -29.52 27.17
C LYS A 29 11.48 -29.82 25.80
N PHE A 30 10.69 -29.79 24.73
CA PHE A 30 11.20 -29.98 23.37
C PHE A 30 12.10 -28.82 22.93
N LEU A 31 11.78 -27.59 23.31
CA LEU A 31 12.65 -26.44 23.08
C LEU A 31 14.05 -26.66 23.70
N MET A 32 14.14 -27.26 24.89
CA MET A 32 15.44 -27.53 25.52
C MET A 32 16.26 -28.55 24.73
N SER A 33 15.64 -29.60 24.19
CA SER A 33 16.35 -30.58 23.35
C SER A 33 16.83 -29.96 22.03
N ILE A 34 16.04 -29.05 21.45
CA ILE A 34 16.42 -28.28 20.25
C ILE A 34 17.60 -27.36 20.53
N LYS A 35 17.59 -26.65 21.66
CA LYS A 35 18.70 -25.80 22.07
C LYS A 35 20.00 -26.58 22.20
N GLU A 36 19.93 -27.77 22.79
CA GLU A 36 21.09 -28.66 22.89
C GLU A 36 21.54 -29.18 21.52
N LYS A 37 20.62 -29.72 20.70
CA LYS A 37 20.90 -30.29 19.37
C LYS A 37 21.60 -29.30 18.43
N TYR A 38 21.14 -28.05 18.41
CA TYR A 38 21.67 -27.02 17.50
C TYR A 38 22.70 -26.10 18.13
N GLY A 39 23.02 -26.30 19.42
CA GLY A 39 23.98 -25.49 20.16
C GLY A 39 23.56 -24.02 20.29
N ILE A 40 22.26 -23.77 20.50
CA ILE A 40 21.68 -22.43 20.64
C ILE A 40 22.17 -21.79 21.93
N LYS A 41 22.74 -20.59 21.82
CA LYS A 41 23.28 -19.82 22.93
C LYS A 41 22.32 -18.72 23.36
N LYS A 42 22.50 -18.19 24.58
CA LYS A 42 21.71 -17.07 25.10
C LYS A 42 21.73 -15.83 24.20
N ASP A 43 22.84 -15.54 23.52
CA ASP A 43 22.90 -14.41 22.61
C ASP A 43 22.03 -14.66 21.36
N ASP A 44 21.98 -15.90 20.86
CA ASP A 44 21.11 -16.25 19.73
C ASP A 44 19.64 -16.01 20.10
N GLU A 45 19.23 -16.37 21.33
CA GLU A 45 17.88 -16.08 21.86
C GLU A 45 17.57 -14.59 21.94
N ARG A 46 18.56 -13.76 22.31
CA ARG A 46 18.39 -12.29 22.32
C ARG A 46 18.18 -11.72 20.93
N TYR A 47 18.82 -12.31 19.91
CA TYR A 47 18.68 -11.83 18.53
C TYR A 47 17.36 -12.23 17.87
N VAL A 48 16.63 -13.21 18.42
CA VAL A 48 15.30 -13.63 17.91
C VAL A 48 14.33 -12.45 17.86
N SER A 49 14.38 -11.56 18.86
CA SER A 49 13.47 -10.41 18.93
C SER A 49 13.66 -9.45 17.75
N ASN A 50 14.79 -9.49 17.04
CA ASN A 50 15.11 -8.55 15.97
C ASN A 50 14.96 -9.14 14.57
N MET A 51 14.59 -10.42 14.48
CA MET A 51 14.52 -11.18 13.23
C MET A 51 13.08 -11.52 12.91
N THR A 52 12.60 -11.24 11.70
CA THR A 52 11.27 -11.64 11.25
C THR A 52 11.23 -13.11 10.82
N LEU A 53 10.03 -13.71 10.73
CA LEU A 53 9.87 -15.08 10.22
C LEU A 53 10.42 -15.22 8.79
N SER A 54 10.11 -14.26 7.91
CA SER A 54 10.63 -14.20 6.55
C SER A 54 12.16 -14.20 6.49
N GLN A 55 12.83 -13.44 7.37
CA GLN A 55 14.30 -13.41 7.43
C GLN A 55 14.87 -14.77 7.87
N ALA A 56 14.27 -15.38 8.90
CA ALA A 56 14.69 -16.69 9.40
C ALA A 56 14.58 -17.79 8.34
N ILE A 57 13.44 -17.83 7.63
CA ILE A 57 13.23 -18.81 6.55
C ILE A 57 14.25 -18.58 5.42
N ARG A 58 14.44 -17.35 4.95
CA ARG A 58 15.42 -17.03 3.89
C ARG A 58 16.84 -17.48 4.22
N ILE A 59 17.27 -17.35 5.49
CA ILE A 59 18.58 -17.84 5.94
C ILE A 59 18.64 -19.37 5.86
N LEU A 60 17.59 -20.07 6.31
CA LEU A 60 17.58 -21.53 6.36
C LEU A 60 17.35 -22.21 5.00
N VAL A 61 16.69 -21.56 4.04
CA VAL A 61 16.63 -22.06 2.65
C VAL A 61 18.03 -22.24 2.06
N GLN A 62 18.97 -21.38 2.42
CA GLN A 62 20.37 -21.43 1.98
C GLN A 62 21.24 -22.41 2.80
N ALA A 63 20.66 -23.09 3.79
CA ALA A 63 21.38 -24.03 4.63
C ALA A 63 21.56 -25.40 3.95
N PRO A 64 22.53 -26.23 4.40
CA PRO A 64 22.71 -27.59 3.90
C PRO A 64 21.44 -28.46 4.01
N GLU A 65 21.18 -29.31 3.02
CA GLU A 65 19.98 -30.17 2.96
C GLU A 65 19.76 -31.03 4.19
N ASN A 66 20.83 -31.55 4.78
CA ASN A 66 20.73 -32.33 6.02
C ASN A 66 20.20 -31.49 7.17
N LEU A 67 20.62 -30.23 7.29
CA LEU A 67 20.11 -29.32 8.31
C LEU A 67 18.64 -29.00 8.07
N LYS A 68 18.25 -28.67 6.83
CA LYS A 68 16.86 -28.37 6.47
C LYS A 68 15.94 -29.55 6.82
N ARG A 69 16.31 -30.77 6.40
CA ARG A 69 15.54 -31.99 6.69
C ARG A 69 15.46 -32.28 8.19
N ASP A 70 16.57 -32.22 8.91
CA ASP A 70 16.59 -32.52 10.34
C ASP A 70 15.77 -31.48 11.13
N PHE A 71 15.80 -30.22 10.71
CA PHE A 71 15.03 -29.14 11.33
C PHE A 71 13.54 -29.22 11.02
N LEU A 72 13.15 -29.56 9.80
CA LEU A 72 11.75 -29.81 9.42
C LEU A 72 11.12 -30.92 10.28
N ASN A 73 11.84 -32.03 10.47
CA ASN A 73 11.39 -33.13 11.32
C ASN A 73 11.21 -32.68 12.78
N ASP A 74 12.12 -31.84 13.27
CA ASP A 74 12.00 -31.28 14.61
C ASP A 74 10.80 -30.34 14.74
N CYS A 75 10.52 -29.49 13.75
CA CYS A 75 9.35 -28.61 13.74
C CYS A 75 8.05 -29.41 13.76
N MET A 76 7.98 -30.50 12.98
CA MET A 76 6.84 -31.42 13.01
C MET A 76 6.66 -32.02 14.41
N ASN A 77 7.74 -32.47 15.05
CA ASN A 77 7.65 -33.03 16.40
C ASN A 77 7.19 -32.02 17.46
N ILE A 78 7.51 -30.72 17.29
CA ILE A 78 7.02 -29.66 18.18
C ILE A 78 5.51 -29.50 18.02
N ALA A 79 5.04 -29.29 16.79
CA ALA A 79 3.62 -29.02 16.50
C ALA A 79 2.69 -30.22 16.78
N PHE A 80 3.24 -31.42 16.94
CA PHE A 80 2.48 -32.61 17.37
C PHE A 80 2.80 -33.04 18.81
N SER A 81 3.55 -32.24 19.57
CA SER A 81 3.98 -32.61 20.91
C SER A 81 2.83 -32.71 21.92
N ASP A 82 1.71 -32.07 21.61
CA ASP A 82 0.51 -31.99 22.44
C ASP A 82 -0.70 -32.77 21.89
N ASP A 83 -0.50 -33.58 20.85
CA ASP A 83 -1.51 -34.28 20.04
C ASP A 83 -2.47 -33.35 19.25
N TYR A 84 -2.16 -32.05 19.15
CA TYR A 84 -2.99 -31.08 18.44
C TYR A 84 -2.14 -30.04 17.69
N CYS A 85 -2.10 -30.13 16.36
CA CYS A 85 -1.48 -29.09 15.54
C CYS A 85 -2.48 -27.96 15.27
N ALA A 86 -2.19 -26.77 15.76
CA ALA A 86 -2.99 -25.57 15.51
C ALA A 86 -2.84 -25.09 14.07
N ARG A 87 -3.82 -24.31 13.58
CA ARG A 87 -3.84 -23.81 12.20
C ARG A 87 -2.56 -23.05 11.83
N THR A 88 -2.10 -22.16 12.71
CA THR A 88 -0.91 -21.34 12.46
C THR A 88 0.38 -22.18 12.47
N GLU A 89 0.47 -23.20 13.33
CA GLU A 89 1.60 -24.15 13.30
C GLU A 89 1.63 -24.94 12.00
N ALA A 90 0.47 -25.46 11.57
CA ALA A 90 0.33 -26.16 10.30
C ALA A 90 0.75 -25.27 9.13
N LEU A 91 0.35 -23.99 9.12
CA LEU A 91 0.77 -23.04 8.08
C LEU A 91 2.27 -22.71 8.12
N ILE A 92 2.87 -22.61 9.32
CA ILE A 92 4.33 -22.47 9.44
C ILE A 92 5.01 -23.70 8.84
N ILE A 93 4.58 -24.91 9.20
CA ILE A 93 5.15 -26.16 8.68
C ILE A 93 4.99 -26.25 7.17
N VAL A 94 3.81 -25.97 6.62
CA VAL A 94 3.58 -25.96 5.16
C VAL A 94 4.49 -24.93 4.49
N SER A 95 4.68 -23.76 5.10
CA SER A 95 5.59 -22.74 4.56
C SER A 95 7.05 -23.21 4.55
N LEU A 96 7.49 -23.93 5.59
CA LEU A 96 8.83 -24.54 5.61
C LEU A 96 8.95 -25.65 4.56
N LEU A 97 7.94 -26.50 4.40
CA LEU A 97 7.92 -27.54 3.36
C LEU A 97 7.98 -26.94 1.97
N ALA A 98 7.21 -25.88 1.71
CA ALA A 98 7.16 -25.18 0.43
C ALA A 98 8.50 -24.50 0.08
N THR A 99 9.17 -23.91 1.07
CA THR A 99 10.39 -23.09 0.84
C THR A 99 11.69 -23.89 0.92
N MET A 100 11.72 -24.98 1.69
CA MET A 100 12.95 -25.74 1.96
C MET A 100 13.06 -27.04 1.18
N THR A 101 11.97 -27.50 0.56
CA THR A 101 11.88 -28.79 -0.15
C THR A 101 11.09 -28.67 -1.44
N ASP A 102 11.20 -29.66 -2.33
CA ASP A 102 10.43 -29.72 -3.57
C ASP A 102 9.03 -30.33 -3.39
N LYS A 103 8.51 -30.43 -2.16
CA LYS A 103 7.27 -31.17 -1.86
C LYS A 103 6.04 -30.64 -2.62
N LEU A 104 5.96 -29.32 -2.82
CA LEU A 104 4.87 -28.69 -3.56
C LEU A 104 5.21 -28.47 -5.04
N ASN A 105 6.44 -28.75 -5.46
CA ASN A 105 6.92 -28.64 -6.85
C ASN A 105 6.64 -27.27 -7.52
N VAL A 106 6.64 -26.20 -6.73
CA VAL A 106 6.45 -24.81 -7.17
C VAL A 106 7.34 -23.88 -6.35
N ASP A 107 7.65 -22.71 -6.90
CA ASP A 107 8.38 -21.68 -6.17
C ASP A 107 7.55 -21.15 -5.00
N ALA A 108 8.20 -20.90 -3.87
CA ALA A 108 7.54 -20.37 -2.68
C ALA A 108 8.44 -19.38 -1.94
N ASP A 109 7.82 -18.38 -1.31
CA ASP A 109 8.50 -17.44 -0.42
C ASP A 109 7.59 -17.09 0.78
N VAL A 110 8.21 -16.58 1.85
CA VAL A 110 7.48 -16.04 3.00
C VAL A 110 7.85 -14.58 3.17
N VAL A 111 6.84 -13.73 3.29
CA VAL A 111 7.00 -12.29 3.53
C VAL A 111 6.45 -11.91 4.89
N SER A 112 7.13 -10.98 5.57
CA SER A 112 6.70 -10.42 6.86
C SER A 112 6.41 -8.94 6.67
N VAL A 113 5.13 -8.55 6.81
CA VAL A 113 4.63 -7.20 6.54
C VAL A 113 4.31 -6.51 7.86
N GLU A 114 4.89 -5.33 8.10
CA GLU A 114 4.61 -4.55 9.30
C GLU A 114 3.12 -4.14 9.33
N HIS A 115 2.46 -4.34 10.46
CA HIS A 115 1.03 -4.07 10.60
C HIS A 115 0.76 -2.57 10.43
N ASN A 116 0.03 -2.20 9.36
CA ASN A 116 -0.21 -0.81 8.97
C ASN A 116 -1.64 -0.29 9.22
N GLY A 117 -2.44 -1.05 9.99
CA GLY A 117 -3.82 -0.72 10.35
C GLY A 117 -4.88 -1.49 9.58
N LEU A 118 -4.50 -2.22 8.52
CA LEU A 118 -5.37 -3.17 7.83
C LEU A 118 -5.15 -4.59 8.33
N THR A 119 -6.25 -5.25 8.67
CA THR A 119 -6.26 -6.64 9.13
C THR A 119 -6.69 -7.57 8.01
N PHE A 120 -5.79 -8.46 7.58
CA PHE A 120 -6.14 -9.61 6.74
C PHE A 120 -6.71 -10.73 7.63
N GLU A 121 -7.75 -11.40 7.17
CA GLU A 121 -8.37 -12.49 7.93
C GLU A 121 -7.56 -13.78 7.77
N ASN A 122 -7.47 -14.60 8.82
CA ASN A 122 -6.62 -15.79 8.85
C ASN A 122 -7.10 -16.93 7.91
N ALA A 123 -8.33 -16.88 7.44
CA ALA A 123 -8.89 -17.87 6.52
C ALA A 123 -8.61 -17.56 5.04
N GLN A 124 -8.13 -16.36 4.72
CA GLN A 124 -8.05 -15.91 3.33
C GLN A 124 -6.91 -16.55 2.56
N MET A 125 -7.24 -17.00 1.33
CA MET A 125 -6.30 -17.51 0.34
C MET A 125 -6.53 -16.76 -0.96
N LEU A 126 -5.69 -15.76 -1.24
CA LEU A 126 -5.86 -14.83 -2.34
C LEU A 126 -5.08 -15.28 -3.57
N TYR A 127 -5.73 -15.33 -4.73
CA TYR A 127 -5.02 -15.39 -6.00
C TYR A 127 -4.39 -14.01 -6.30
N VAL A 128 -3.08 -13.98 -6.53
CA VAL A 128 -2.32 -12.77 -6.86
C VAL A 128 -1.50 -12.98 -8.13
N GLU A 129 -1.39 -11.92 -8.94
CA GLU A 129 -0.53 -11.86 -10.11
C GLU A 129 -0.23 -10.38 -10.39
N SER A 130 0.98 -10.04 -10.82
CA SER A 130 1.34 -8.66 -11.17
C SER A 130 1.01 -8.32 -12.63
N SER A 131 0.84 -9.32 -13.47
CA SER A 131 0.48 -9.22 -14.88
C SER A 131 -0.43 -10.40 -15.21
N GLU A 132 -1.42 -10.20 -16.08
CA GLU A 132 -2.42 -11.23 -16.40
C GLU A 132 -1.77 -12.46 -17.03
N ASP A 133 -1.90 -13.61 -16.36
CA ASP A 133 -1.55 -14.92 -16.91
C ASP A 133 -2.80 -15.62 -17.42
N GLU A 134 -2.92 -15.76 -18.75
CA GLU A 134 -4.11 -16.34 -19.38
C GLU A 134 -4.33 -17.81 -18.98
N LEU A 135 -3.27 -18.59 -18.79
CA LEU A 135 -3.36 -20.02 -18.51
C LEU A 135 -3.82 -20.26 -17.07
N ALA A 136 -3.17 -19.62 -16.11
CA ALA A 136 -3.53 -19.71 -14.70
C ALA A 136 -4.97 -19.20 -14.47
N ASN A 137 -5.31 -18.04 -15.03
CA ASN A 137 -6.66 -17.50 -14.92
C ASN A 137 -7.71 -18.39 -15.58
N LYS A 138 -7.40 -19.00 -16.74
CA LYS A 138 -8.31 -19.95 -17.39
C LYS A 138 -8.53 -21.18 -16.53
N SER A 139 -7.46 -21.77 -15.99
CA SER A 139 -7.52 -22.94 -15.10
C SER A 139 -8.39 -22.66 -13.87
N ILE A 140 -8.21 -21.49 -13.23
CA ILE A 140 -9.01 -21.07 -12.08
C ILE A 140 -10.49 -20.87 -12.47
N ARG A 141 -10.78 -20.18 -13.58
CA ARG A 141 -12.17 -19.92 -14.01
C ARG A 141 -12.94 -21.19 -14.35
N GLU A 142 -12.31 -22.11 -15.08
CA GLU A 142 -12.94 -23.37 -15.49
C GLU A 142 -13.25 -24.27 -14.28
N ASN A 143 -12.46 -24.17 -13.21
CA ASN A 143 -12.58 -25.01 -12.02
C ASN A 143 -12.99 -24.23 -10.75
N TYR A 144 -13.49 -23.01 -10.89
CA TYR A 144 -13.69 -22.08 -9.76
C TYR A 144 -14.55 -22.66 -8.63
N ARG A 145 -15.65 -23.33 -9.01
CA ARG A 145 -16.58 -23.94 -8.04
C ARG A 145 -15.91 -25.06 -7.22
N GLU A 146 -15.04 -25.83 -7.86
CA GLU A 146 -14.30 -26.91 -7.23
C GLU A 146 -13.26 -26.35 -6.27
N ILE A 147 -12.44 -25.40 -6.74
CA ILE A 147 -11.44 -24.70 -5.93
C ILE A 147 -12.07 -24.11 -4.68
N ILE A 148 -13.19 -23.37 -4.81
CA ILE A 148 -13.91 -22.83 -3.65
C ILE A 148 -14.34 -23.93 -2.68
N SER A 149 -14.89 -25.02 -3.20
CA SER A 149 -15.47 -26.07 -2.36
C SER A 149 -14.39 -26.79 -1.56
N GLU A 150 -13.28 -27.16 -2.21
CA GLU A 150 -12.13 -27.79 -1.55
C GLU A 150 -11.47 -26.83 -0.55
N SER A 151 -11.25 -25.58 -0.95
CA SER A 151 -10.66 -24.55 -0.07
C SER A 151 -11.49 -24.36 1.20
N ARG A 152 -12.82 -24.25 1.07
CA ARG A 152 -13.73 -24.08 2.21
C ARG A 152 -13.73 -25.29 3.14
N LEU A 153 -13.68 -26.51 2.60
CA LEU A 153 -13.57 -27.72 3.41
C LEU A 153 -12.27 -27.76 4.22
N ALA A 154 -11.18 -27.21 3.66
CA ALA A 154 -9.91 -27.02 4.35
C ALA A 154 -9.89 -25.79 5.29
N GLY A 155 -11.00 -25.04 5.39
CA GLY A 155 -11.10 -23.85 6.24
C GLY A 155 -10.45 -22.60 5.63
N PHE A 156 -10.36 -22.52 4.30
CA PHE A 156 -9.93 -21.33 3.57
C PHE A 156 -11.08 -20.69 2.81
N ASP A 157 -11.05 -19.37 2.76
CA ASP A 157 -11.86 -18.56 1.87
C ASP A 157 -11.00 -18.20 0.65
N PHE A 158 -11.18 -18.95 -0.44
CA PHE A 158 -10.48 -18.67 -1.70
C PHE A 158 -11.02 -17.37 -2.32
N VAL A 159 -10.11 -16.47 -2.67
CA VAL A 159 -10.43 -15.15 -3.17
C VAL A 159 -9.88 -14.98 -4.57
N TYR A 160 -10.79 -14.72 -5.52
CA TYR A 160 -10.48 -14.44 -6.91
C TYR A 160 -11.17 -13.14 -7.34
N LEU A 161 -10.37 -12.09 -7.55
CA LEU A 161 -10.86 -10.73 -7.80
C LEU A 161 -11.80 -10.59 -9.00
N PRO A 162 -11.57 -11.27 -10.14
CA PRO A 162 -12.51 -11.21 -11.26
C PRO A 162 -13.92 -11.69 -10.89
N GLN A 163 -14.05 -12.72 -10.04
CA GLN A 163 -15.37 -13.15 -9.58
C GLN A 163 -16.03 -12.11 -8.66
N ILE A 164 -15.25 -11.48 -7.80
CA ILE A 164 -15.73 -10.40 -6.91
C ILE A 164 -16.21 -9.20 -7.73
N SER A 165 -15.48 -8.82 -8.77
CA SER A 165 -15.90 -7.78 -9.72
C SER A 165 -17.23 -8.13 -10.39
N GLU A 166 -17.41 -9.38 -10.85
CA GLU A 166 -18.69 -9.84 -11.42
C GLU A 166 -19.84 -9.74 -10.42
N HIS A 167 -19.58 -10.08 -9.15
CA HIS A 167 -20.57 -9.97 -8.09
C HIS A 167 -20.96 -8.51 -7.82
N TYR A 168 -19.99 -7.58 -7.71
CA TYR A 168 -20.29 -6.16 -7.60
C TYR A 168 -21.10 -5.63 -8.79
N ARG A 169 -20.73 -6.04 -10.01
CA ARG A 169 -21.48 -5.69 -11.25
C ARG A 169 -22.88 -6.26 -11.30
N SER A 170 -23.23 -7.23 -10.44
CA SER A 170 -24.60 -7.73 -10.32
C SER A 170 -25.54 -6.79 -9.53
N ILE A 171 -24.98 -5.79 -8.84
CA ILE A 171 -25.69 -4.73 -8.12
C ILE A 171 -25.74 -3.49 -9.02
N SER A 172 -26.88 -2.81 -9.11
CA SER A 172 -26.94 -1.59 -9.92
C SER A 172 -26.08 -0.48 -9.32
N HIS A 173 -25.53 0.40 -10.16
CA HIS A 173 -24.73 1.54 -9.70
C HIS A 173 -25.46 2.39 -8.65
N GLU A 174 -26.75 2.68 -8.86
CA GLU A 174 -27.57 3.44 -7.92
C GLU A 174 -27.70 2.74 -6.56
N GLN A 175 -27.95 1.43 -6.55
CA GLN A 175 -28.05 0.65 -5.31
C GLN A 175 -26.72 0.61 -4.58
N LEU A 176 -25.62 0.37 -5.31
CA LEU A 176 -24.29 0.32 -4.71
C LEU A 176 -23.89 1.69 -4.15
N PHE A 177 -24.23 2.78 -4.85
CA PHE A 177 -24.04 4.14 -4.34
C PHE A 177 -24.81 4.38 -3.04
N GLN A 178 -26.08 4.00 -2.97
CA GLN A 178 -26.87 4.14 -1.74
C GLN A 178 -26.26 3.34 -0.59
N ILE A 179 -25.78 2.12 -0.85
CA ILE A 179 -25.16 1.25 0.16
C ILE A 179 -23.84 1.86 0.65
N ILE A 180 -22.93 2.24 -0.25
CA ILE A 180 -21.61 2.77 0.15
C ILE A 180 -21.77 4.15 0.80
N SER A 181 -22.69 4.99 0.32
CA SER A 181 -23.03 6.27 0.96
C SER A 181 -23.52 6.08 2.39
N PHE A 182 -24.35 5.06 2.64
CA PHE A 182 -24.77 4.69 3.99
C PHE A 182 -23.61 4.22 4.87
N LEU A 183 -22.69 3.41 4.33
CA LEU A 183 -21.52 2.90 5.06
C LEU A 183 -20.47 4.00 5.33
N TYR A 184 -20.37 4.99 4.44
CA TYR A 184 -19.36 6.05 4.45
C TYR A 184 -19.99 7.44 4.29
N PRO A 185 -20.79 7.90 5.26
CA PRO A 185 -21.61 9.12 5.14
C PRO A 185 -20.78 10.42 5.04
N SER A 186 -19.49 10.37 5.39
CA SER A 186 -18.57 11.51 5.30
C SER A 186 -17.84 11.60 3.96
N ALA A 187 -17.96 10.61 3.09
CA ALA A 187 -17.31 10.62 1.77
C ALA A 187 -18.09 11.49 0.79
N SER A 188 -17.38 12.23 -0.06
CA SER A 188 -18.01 12.99 -1.14
C SER A 188 -18.63 12.09 -2.21
N GLU A 189 -19.69 12.56 -2.88
CA GLU A 189 -20.34 11.82 -3.97
C GLU A 189 -19.34 11.44 -5.09
N ASN A 190 -18.40 12.33 -5.42
CA ASN A 190 -17.36 12.06 -6.40
C ASN A 190 -16.47 10.87 -5.97
N LYS A 191 -16.06 10.83 -4.71
CA LYS A 191 -15.27 9.72 -4.17
C LYS A 191 -16.05 8.41 -4.23
N LEU A 192 -17.33 8.45 -3.86
CA LEU A 192 -18.20 7.27 -3.90
C LEU A 192 -18.31 6.71 -5.33
N ASN A 193 -18.55 7.58 -6.32
CA ASN A 193 -18.60 7.16 -7.73
C ASN A 193 -17.26 6.59 -8.21
N MET A 194 -16.14 7.24 -7.90
CA MET A 194 -14.80 6.72 -8.24
C MET A 194 -14.55 5.34 -7.63
N VAL A 195 -14.97 5.11 -6.38
CA VAL A 195 -14.80 3.81 -5.72
C VAL A 195 -15.70 2.76 -6.36
N ILE A 196 -16.93 3.09 -6.71
CA ILE A 196 -17.84 2.17 -7.43
C ILE A 196 -17.25 1.76 -8.77
N ASP A 197 -16.75 2.72 -9.55
CA ASP A 197 -16.11 2.43 -10.83
C ASP A 197 -14.93 1.46 -10.65
N LYS A 198 -14.09 1.68 -9.64
CA LYS A 198 -12.98 0.78 -9.28
C LYS A 198 -13.46 -0.62 -8.88
N LEU A 199 -14.55 -0.72 -8.11
CA LEU A 199 -15.12 -2.02 -7.72
C LEU A 199 -15.70 -2.79 -8.93
N PHE A 200 -16.24 -2.09 -9.92
CA PHE A 200 -16.73 -2.70 -11.16
C PHE A 200 -15.60 -3.18 -12.06
N SER A 201 -14.44 -2.52 -12.03
CA SER A 201 -13.29 -2.83 -12.89
C SER A 201 -12.12 -3.48 -12.15
N LEU A 202 -12.35 -4.20 -11.04
CA LEU A 202 -11.25 -4.80 -10.27
C LEU A 202 -10.42 -5.73 -11.14
N SER A 203 -9.13 -5.44 -11.22
CA SER A 203 -8.10 -6.25 -11.86
C SER A 203 -7.16 -6.81 -10.80
N THR A 204 -6.81 -8.09 -10.89
CA THR A 204 -5.84 -8.71 -9.98
C THR A 204 -4.48 -8.02 -10.06
N SER A 205 -4.03 -7.68 -11.27
CA SER A 205 -2.75 -7.02 -11.51
C SER A 205 -2.67 -5.61 -10.94
N GLU A 206 -3.72 -4.81 -11.15
CA GLU A 206 -3.82 -3.47 -10.59
C GLU A 206 -3.91 -3.52 -9.06
N PHE A 207 -4.69 -4.48 -8.52
CA PHE A 207 -4.78 -4.66 -7.08
C PHE A 207 -3.43 -5.01 -6.44
N CYS A 208 -2.65 -5.90 -7.05
CA CYS A 208 -1.33 -6.26 -6.53
C CYS A 208 -0.34 -5.09 -6.58
N LYS A 209 -0.29 -4.35 -7.69
CA LYS A 209 0.64 -3.23 -7.88
C LYS A 209 0.26 -1.98 -7.06
N GLU A 210 -1.01 -1.57 -7.14
CA GLU A 210 -1.47 -0.34 -6.51
C GLU A 210 -1.87 -0.53 -5.05
N GLN A 211 -2.66 -1.56 -4.76
CA GLN A 211 -3.18 -1.74 -3.41
C GLN A 211 -2.15 -2.47 -2.54
N LEU A 212 -1.75 -3.70 -2.89
CA LEU A 212 -0.87 -4.47 -2.00
C LEU A 212 0.56 -3.89 -1.96
N SER A 213 1.18 -3.63 -3.12
CA SER A 213 2.56 -3.14 -3.17
C SER A 213 2.68 -1.67 -2.79
N THR A 214 1.96 -0.77 -3.48
CA THR A 214 2.12 0.67 -3.25
C THR A 214 1.45 1.14 -1.96
N LYS A 215 0.18 0.78 -1.74
CA LYS A 215 -0.59 1.29 -0.60
C LYS A 215 -0.30 0.55 0.70
N LEU A 216 -0.15 -0.78 0.64
CA LEU A 216 0.12 -1.63 1.81
C LEU A 216 1.60 -1.97 2.01
N THR A 217 2.48 -1.46 1.15
CA THR A 217 3.94 -1.61 1.26
C THR A 217 4.42 -3.08 1.25
N ILE A 218 3.69 -3.96 0.56
CA ILE A 218 4.08 -5.36 0.30
C ILE A 218 4.81 -5.39 -1.04
N HIS A 219 6.05 -4.93 -1.05
CA HIS A 219 6.80 -4.64 -2.28
C HIS A 219 6.94 -5.86 -3.21
N GLU A 220 6.97 -7.07 -2.64
CA GLU A 220 6.99 -8.35 -3.36
C GLU A 220 5.81 -8.51 -4.32
N MET A 221 4.68 -7.84 -4.08
CA MET A 221 3.50 -7.88 -4.95
C MET A 221 3.65 -7.07 -6.24
N TYR A 222 4.71 -6.25 -6.38
CA TYR A 222 4.91 -5.43 -7.58
C TYR A 222 5.21 -6.25 -8.83
N ASP A 223 5.92 -7.37 -8.66
CA ASP A 223 6.40 -8.26 -9.73
C ASP A 223 6.16 -9.73 -9.38
N VAL A 224 5.02 -10.01 -8.74
CA VAL A 224 4.62 -11.37 -8.37
C VAL A 224 4.11 -12.15 -9.59
N GLN A 225 4.54 -13.40 -9.73
CA GLN A 225 3.97 -14.36 -10.67
C GLN A 225 2.62 -14.87 -10.16
N PRO A 226 1.78 -15.52 -10.98
CA PRO A 226 0.56 -16.17 -10.51
C PRO A 226 0.84 -17.01 -9.26
N SER A 227 0.22 -16.67 -8.13
CA SER A 227 0.51 -17.26 -6.83
C SER A 227 -0.72 -17.26 -5.92
N LEU A 228 -0.70 -18.11 -4.90
CA LEU A 228 -1.54 -18.00 -3.72
C LEU A 228 -0.84 -17.16 -2.67
N PHE A 229 -1.55 -16.17 -2.14
CA PHE A 229 -1.12 -15.33 -1.03
C PHE A 229 -1.95 -15.67 0.21
N ILE A 230 -1.32 -16.31 1.19
CA ILE A 230 -2.00 -16.93 2.33
C ILE A 230 -1.41 -16.38 3.63
N LYS A 231 -2.25 -15.86 4.52
CA LYS A 231 -1.81 -15.39 5.84
C LYS A 231 -1.48 -16.58 6.74
N ILE A 232 -0.24 -16.64 7.24
CA ILE A 232 0.23 -17.67 8.17
C ILE A 232 -0.22 -17.34 9.59
N GLY A 233 0.06 -16.11 10.03
CA GLY A 233 -0.18 -15.65 11.39
C GLY A 233 0.50 -14.31 11.65
N GLU A 234 0.49 -13.89 12.91
CA GLU A 234 1.09 -12.63 13.35
C GLU A 234 2.22 -12.91 14.35
N THR A 235 3.29 -12.14 14.25
CA THR A 235 4.46 -12.28 15.14
C THR A 235 5.09 -10.92 15.42
N SER A 236 5.68 -10.76 16.60
CA SER A 236 6.43 -9.56 16.95
C SER A 236 7.91 -9.66 16.56
N ALA A 237 8.49 -8.58 16.06
CA ALA A 237 9.94 -8.41 15.86
C ALA A 237 10.30 -6.92 15.90
N ASN A 238 11.50 -6.54 16.36
CA ASN A 238 11.96 -5.16 16.48
C ASN A 238 10.94 -4.23 17.16
N ASP A 239 10.28 -4.71 18.23
CA ASP A 239 9.20 -4.01 18.95
C ASP A 239 8.01 -3.59 18.07
N LYS A 240 7.79 -4.30 16.95
CA LYS A 240 6.72 -4.10 15.98
C LYS A 240 5.98 -5.41 15.72
N GLU A 241 4.73 -5.29 15.31
CA GLU A 241 3.90 -6.43 14.90
C GLU A 241 3.98 -6.63 13.39
N TYR A 242 4.14 -7.89 12.99
CA TYR A 242 4.21 -8.30 11.58
C TYR A 242 3.16 -9.36 11.29
N ALA A 243 2.43 -9.18 10.19
CA ALA A 243 1.66 -10.24 9.57
C ALA A 243 2.56 -11.02 8.61
N ASN A 244 2.57 -12.34 8.74
CA ASN A 244 3.38 -13.22 7.90
C ASN A 244 2.50 -13.89 6.86
N PHE A 245 3.00 -13.95 5.62
CA PHE A 245 2.28 -14.52 4.50
C PHE A 245 3.17 -15.49 3.72
N LEU A 246 2.57 -16.59 3.28
CA LEU A 246 3.12 -17.49 2.28
C LEU A 246 2.72 -16.98 0.89
N ILE A 247 3.70 -16.86 0.01
CA ILE A 247 3.52 -16.69 -1.44
C ILE A 247 3.85 -18.05 -2.05
N LEU A 248 2.86 -18.74 -2.59
CA LEU A 248 3.02 -20.03 -3.24
C LEU A 248 2.75 -19.87 -4.73
N GLY A 249 3.77 -20.03 -5.57
CA GLY A 249 3.65 -19.96 -7.02
C GLY A 249 2.62 -20.96 -7.55
N LEU A 250 1.95 -20.58 -8.63
CA LEU A 250 1.04 -21.41 -9.38
C LEU A 250 1.66 -21.72 -10.74
N ASP A 251 1.65 -22.99 -11.11
CA ASP A 251 1.97 -23.40 -12.46
C ASP A 251 0.76 -23.21 -13.39
N ASN A 252 0.92 -23.61 -14.66
CA ASN A 252 -0.16 -23.53 -15.65
C ASN A 252 -1.39 -24.38 -15.26
N ASP A 253 -1.23 -25.31 -14.33
CA ASP A 253 -2.28 -26.17 -13.79
C ASP A 253 -2.63 -25.79 -12.35
N ALA A 254 -3.06 -24.54 -12.18
CA ALA A 254 -3.32 -23.92 -10.89
C ALA A 254 -4.17 -24.77 -9.93
N ILE A 255 -5.16 -25.53 -10.43
CA ILE A 255 -5.99 -26.41 -9.59
C ILE A 255 -5.17 -27.53 -8.93
N ASN A 256 -4.24 -28.15 -9.66
CA ASN A 256 -3.43 -29.23 -9.10
C ASN A 256 -2.47 -28.71 -8.04
N THR A 257 -1.90 -27.52 -8.24
CA THR A 257 -1.08 -26.86 -7.21
C THR A 257 -1.91 -26.52 -5.97
N ILE A 258 -3.13 -25.96 -6.13
CA ILE A 258 -4.03 -25.65 -5.02
C ILE A 258 -4.40 -26.92 -4.25
N ARG A 259 -4.74 -28.02 -4.95
CA ARG A 259 -5.04 -29.32 -4.33
C ARG A 259 -3.86 -29.85 -3.54
N LEU A 260 -2.67 -29.84 -4.12
CA LEU A 260 -1.47 -30.34 -3.45
C LEU A 260 -1.16 -29.54 -2.17
N PHE A 261 -1.38 -28.22 -2.19
CA PHE A 261 -1.32 -27.38 -0.99
C PHE A 261 -2.38 -27.78 0.03
N ILE A 262 -3.65 -27.89 -0.37
CA ILE A 262 -4.77 -28.25 0.51
C ILE A 262 -4.55 -29.63 1.14
N ASP A 263 -4.15 -30.62 0.36
CA ASP A 263 -3.86 -31.98 0.82
C ASP A 263 -2.71 -31.97 1.83
N THR A 264 -1.63 -31.26 1.51
CA THR A 264 -0.47 -31.14 2.41
C THR A 264 -0.87 -30.48 3.73
N PHE A 265 -1.64 -29.39 3.68
CA PHE A 265 -2.15 -28.72 4.87
C PHE A 265 -3.11 -29.61 5.68
N SER A 266 -3.99 -30.35 5.00
CA SER A 266 -4.99 -31.22 5.63
C SER A 266 -4.38 -32.42 6.35
N THR A 267 -3.16 -32.84 5.98
CA THR A 267 -2.42 -33.83 6.76
C THR A 267 -2.01 -33.34 8.15
N LEU A 268 -1.94 -32.02 8.35
CA LEU A 268 -1.50 -31.38 9.60
C LEU A 268 -2.69 -30.86 10.41
N TYR A 269 -3.65 -30.21 9.74
CA TYR A 269 -4.76 -29.54 10.39
C TYR A 269 -6.09 -29.94 9.76
N HIS A 270 -7.08 -30.23 10.60
CA HIS A 270 -8.43 -30.56 10.16
C HIS A 270 -9.39 -29.45 10.55
N SER A 271 -9.96 -28.76 9.56
CA SER A 271 -10.92 -27.68 9.83
C SER A 271 -12.18 -28.23 10.50
N ARG A 272 -12.65 -27.52 11.54
CA ARG A 272 -13.92 -27.81 12.23
C ARG A 272 -15.03 -26.84 11.87
N GLU A 273 -14.69 -25.75 11.17
CA GLU A 273 -15.61 -24.68 10.82
C GLU A 273 -15.61 -24.47 9.30
N ILE A 274 -16.80 -24.23 8.75
CA ILE A 274 -16.99 -23.86 7.35
C ILE A 274 -17.57 -22.45 7.33
N ASN A 275 -16.82 -21.50 6.78
CA ASN A 275 -17.32 -20.15 6.56
C ASN A 275 -18.31 -20.15 5.38
N TYR A 276 -19.58 -19.85 5.67
CA TYR A 276 -20.61 -19.70 4.64
C TYR A 276 -20.87 -18.21 4.35
N LEU A 277 -20.17 -17.67 3.36
CA LEU A 277 -20.59 -16.45 2.68
C LEU A 277 -21.50 -16.81 1.51
N ARG A 278 -22.79 -16.46 1.61
CA ARG A 278 -23.75 -16.61 0.50
C ARG A 278 -23.71 -15.39 -0.40
N GLU A 279 -22.96 -15.52 -1.48
CA GLU A 279 -23.02 -14.61 -2.62
C GLU A 279 -24.32 -14.87 -3.40
N GLU A 280 -25.27 -13.94 -3.34
CA GLU A 280 -26.48 -13.95 -4.17
C GLU A 280 -26.56 -12.63 -4.94
N LYS A 281 -27.11 -12.69 -6.16
CA LYS A 281 -27.27 -11.51 -7.01
C LYS A 281 -28.09 -10.43 -6.30
N GLY A 282 -27.62 -9.18 -6.39
CA GLY A 282 -28.27 -8.04 -5.76
C GLY A 282 -28.08 -7.93 -4.23
N ARG A 283 -27.25 -8.78 -3.62
CA ARG A 283 -26.84 -8.62 -2.21
C ARG A 283 -25.43 -8.05 -2.13
N PHE A 284 -25.24 -7.03 -1.32
CA PHE A 284 -23.90 -6.54 -0.98
C PHE A 284 -23.33 -7.37 0.20
N VAL A 285 -22.13 -7.93 0.01
CA VAL A 285 -21.46 -8.74 1.04
C VAL A 285 -20.61 -7.82 1.92
N TYR A 286 -21.08 -7.52 3.13
CA TYR A 286 -20.37 -6.67 4.10
C TYR A 286 -19.54 -7.48 5.12
N ALA A 287 -18.79 -8.45 4.65
CA ALA A 287 -17.91 -9.28 5.47
C ALA A 287 -16.76 -9.84 4.62
N GLY A 288 -15.74 -10.38 5.27
CA GLY A 288 -14.61 -11.02 4.60
C GLY A 288 -13.87 -10.09 3.66
N PHE A 289 -13.34 -10.68 2.59
CA PHE A 289 -12.52 -9.95 1.62
C PHE A 289 -13.29 -8.88 0.82
N TYR A 290 -14.62 -9.03 0.65
CA TYR A 290 -15.45 -8.00 0.01
C TYR A 290 -15.38 -6.67 0.76
N LYS A 291 -15.59 -6.72 2.08
CA LYS A 291 -15.46 -5.54 2.93
C LYS A 291 -14.04 -5.01 2.91
N GLN A 292 -13.02 -5.89 2.93
CA GLN A 292 -11.63 -5.45 2.89
C GLN A 292 -11.27 -4.71 1.61
N ILE A 293 -11.71 -5.19 0.42
CA ILE A 293 -11.51 -4.47 -0.85
C ILE A 293 -12.15 -3.08 -0.77
N LEU A 294 -13.39 -2.99 -0.29
CA LEU A 294 -14.08 -1.70 -0.15
C LEU A 294 -13.31 -0.78 0.81
N ASP A 295 -12.95 -1.28 1.99
CA ASP A 295 -12.20 -0.52 2.99
C ASP A 295 -10.85 -0.05 2.42
N ILE A 296 -10.14 -0.92 1.69
CA ILE A 296 -8.89 -0.59 0.98
C ILE A 296 -9.12 0.54 -0.02
N HIS A 297 -10.16 0.50 -0.86
CA HIS A 297 -10.43 1.59 -1.80
C HIS A 297 -10.90 2.87 -1.10
N MET A 298 -11.55 2.76 0.05
CA MET A 298 -11.99 3.91 0.85
C MET A 298 -10.86 4.58 1.63
N LEU A 299 -9.78 3.86 1.94
CA LEU A 299 -8.60 4.40 2.62
C LEU A 299 -7.98 5.55 1.83
N GLN A 300 -7.82 6.70 2.49
CA GLN A 300 -7.10 7.86 1.98
C GLN A 300 -5.60 7.69 2.26
N LYS A 301 -4.95 6.75 1.56
CA LYS A 301 -3.50 6.52 1.72
C LYS A 301 -2.82 6.35 0.36
N GLY A 302 -1.70 7.05 0.16
CA GLY A 302 -0.85 6.92 -1.02
C GLY A 302 -1.51 7.32 -2.35
N ILE A 303 -2.34 8.35 -2.36
CA ILE A 303 -3.08 8.78 -3.56
C ILE A 303 -2.23 9.76 -4.39
N VAL A 304 -1.97 9.44 -5.66
CA VAL A 304 -1.47 10.42 -6.64
C VAL A 304 -2.64 11.34 -6.98
N SER A 305 -2.56 12.60 -6.58
CA SER A 305 -3.63 13.57 -6.82
C SER A 305 -3.18 14.76 -7.66
N SER A 306 -4.08 15.23 -8.51
CA SER A 306 -4.04 16.54 -9.13
C SER A 306 -4.05 17.65 -8.06
N ILE A 307 -3.50 18.82 -8.40
CA ILE A 307 -3.64 20.04 -7.60
C ILE A 307 -4.72 20.89 -8.23
N LEU A 308 -5.76 21.23 -7.48
CA LEU A 308 -6.77 22.20 -7.88
C LEU A 308 -6.54 23.54 -7.16
N ILE A 309 -6.30 24.59 -7.95
CA ILE A 309 -6.26 25.98 -7.48
C ILE A 309 -7.63 26.62 -7.76
N ASP A 310 -8.48 26.69 -6.74
CA ASP A 310 -9.84 27.23 -6.85
C ASP A 310 -9.89 28.65 -6.28
N THR A 311 -9.94 29.65 -7.17
CA THR A 311 -10.04 31.06 -6.75
C THR A 311 -11.47 31.50 -6.44
N ILE A 312 -12.49 30.70 -6.76
CA ILE A 312 -13.89 30.99 -6.40
C ILE A 312 -14.12 30.62 -4.93
N LYS A 313 -13.65 29.43 -4.54
CA LYS A 313 -13.68 28.97 -3.15
C LYS A 313 -12.50 29.45 -2.31
N GLU A 314 -11.57 30.16 -2.94
CA GLU A 314 -10.31 30.61 -2.37
C GLU A 314 -9.51 29.48 -1.71
N GLU A 315 -9.45 28.29 -2.30
CA GLU A 315 -8.82 27.10 -1.71
C GLU A 315 -7.80 26.42 -2.64
N ILE A 316 -6.97 25.58 -2.02
CA ILE A 316 -6.07 24.65 -2.70
C ILE A 316 -6.48 23.26 -2.25
N SER A 317 -6.86 22.41 -3.19
CA SER A 317 -7.32 21.05 -2.91
C SER A 317 -6.65 20.01 -3.78
N PHE A 318 -6.74 18.77 -3.32
CA PHE A 318 -6.28 17.56 -3.99
C PHE A 318 -7.51 16.70 -4.23
N PRO A 319 -8.22 16.92 -5.36
CA PRO A 319 -9.55 16.37 -5.59
C PRO A 319 -9.57 14.83 -5.55
N ASP A 320 -8.55 14.16 -6.09
CA ASP A 320 -8.48 12.70 -6.13
C ASP A 320 -8.28 12.09 -4.72
N ALA A 321 -7.68 12.86 -3.81
CA ALA A 321 -7.53 12.47 -2.40
C ALA A 321 -8.69 12.95 -1.51
N ASP A 322 -9.61 13.76 -2.05
CA ASP A 322 -10.71 14.41 -1.31
C ASP A 322 -10.23 15.18 -0.07
N VAL A 323 -9.12 15.91 -0.22
CA VAL A 323 -8.52 16.73 0.85
C VAL A 323 -8.19 18.13 0.37
N LYS A 324 -8.10 19.07 1.32
CA LYS A 324 -7.70 20.47 1.06
C LYS A 324 -6.60 20.92 2.00
N VAL A 325 -5.85 21.93 1.56
CA VAL A 325 -4.80 22.52 2.39
C VAL A 325 -5.39 23.58 3.31
N ASP A 326 -5.58 23.21 4.57
CA ASP A 326 -6.08 24.13 5.59
C ASP A 326 -5.00 25.09 6.11
N LYS A 327 -5.45 26.19 6.73
CA LYS A 327 -4.60 27.15 7.46
C LYS A 327 -3.56 27.89 6.61
N LEU A 328 -3.73 27.91 5.28
CA LEU A 328 -3.02 28.86 4.41
C LEU A 328 -3.81 30.16 4.31
N HIS A 329 -3.12 31.29 4.45
CA HIS A 329 -3.71 32.60 4.17
C HIS A 329 -3.54 32.93 2.68
N ARG A 330 -4.24 33.96 2.21
CA ARG A 330 -4.29 34.34 0.79
C ARG A 330 -2.90 34.62 0.17
N ARG A 331 -1.95 35.07 0.98
CA ARG A 331 -0.56 35.32 0.54
C ARG A 331 0.17 34.01 0.21
N GLU A 332 0.03 32.98 1.03
CA GLU A 332 0.64 31.67 0.81
C GLU A 332 -0.03 30.95 -0.37
N LYS A 333 -1.37 31.00 -0.45
CA LYS A 333 -2.12 30.42 -1.57
C LYS A 333 -1.66 31.00 -2.91
N ALA A 334 -1.54 32.32 -2.99
CA ALA A 334 -1.07 33.01 -4.19
C ALA A 334 0.39 32.67 -4.54
N LEU A 335 1.26 32.49 -3.55
CA LEU A 335 2.67 32.16 -3.78
C LEU A 335 2.81 30.73 -4.29
N TYR A 336 2.02 29.81 -3.74
CA TYR A 336 2.00 28.42 -4.19
C TYR A 336 1.48 28.32 -5.63
N ALA A 337 0.36 28.96 -5.94
CA ALA A 337 -0.19 29.00 -7.30
C ALA A 337 0.79 29.62 -8.32
N LEU A 338 1.49 30.70 -7.93
CA LEU A 338 2.54 31.29 -8.77
C LEU A 338 3.66 30.29 -9.07
N LEU A 339 4.15 29.58 -8.05
CA LEU A 339 5.22 28.61 -8.22
C LEU A 339 4.80 27.43 -9.06
N ILE A 340 3.54 26.98 -9.00
CA ILE A 340 3.00 25.95 -9.91
C ILE A 340 3.14 26.41 -11.36
N LEU A 341 2.66 27.62 -11.69
CA LEU A 341 2.71 28.15 -13.05
C LEU A 341 4.16 28.30 -13.56
N GLU A 342 5.04 28.84 -12.73
CA GLU A 342 6.44 29.09 -13.10
C GLU A 342 7.28 27.80 -13.15
N SER A 343 6.82 26.71 -12.52
CA SER A 343 7.53 25.41 -12.54
C SER A 343 7.62 24.83 -13.95
N ALA A 344 6.60 25.03 -14.80
CA ALA A 344 6.64 24.64 -16.21
C ALA A 344 7.77 25.32 -17.00
N SER A 345 8.23 26.49 -16.54
CA SER A 345 9.35 27.25 -17.13
C SER A 345 10.67 27.09 -16.35
N GLY A 346 10.76 26.08 -15.47
CA GLY A 346 11.97 25.80 -14.67
C GLY A 346 12.04 26.53 -13.32
N GLY A 347 10.97 27.19 -12.89
CA GLY A 347 10.82 27.79 -11.57
C GLY A 347 11.40 29.20 -11.41
N ILE A 348 11.34 29.74 -10.18
CA ILE A 348 11.73 31.12 -9.88
C ILE A 348 13.07 31.16 -9.15
N ASN A 349 14.03 31.93 -9.67
CA ASN A 349 15.29 32.18 -8.97
C ASN A 349 15.28 33.54 -8.26
N PHE A 350 15.23 33.53 -6.93
CA PHE A 350 15.29 34.75 -6.13
C PHE A 350 16.73 35.23 -5.84
N SER A 351 17.76 34.51 -6.28
CA SER A 351 19.16 34.86 -5.98
C SER A 351 19.60 36.05 -6.81
N LYS A 352 20.06 37.13 -6.15
CA LYS A 352 20.55 38.33 -6.84
C LYS A 352 21.91 38.04 -7.52
N PRO A 353 22.06 38.34 -8.82
CA PRO A 353 23.33 38.16 -9.53
C PRO A 353 24.36 39.23 -9.15
N LYS A 354 25.65 38.91 -9.30
CA LYS A 354 26.77 39.80 -8.94
C LYS A 354 27.10 40.86 -10.00
N THR A 355 26.73 40.64 -11.26
CA THR A 355 27.14 41.49 -12.40
C THR A 355 26.04 42.48 -12.78
N ALA A 356 26.38 43.75 -13.07
CA ALA A 356 25.42 44.81 -13.38
C ALA A 356 24.45 44.49 -14.54
N LYS A 357 24.94 43.90 -15.64
CA LYS A 357 24.11 43.49 -16.80
C LYS A 357 23.11 42.37 -16.44
N LEU A 358 23.51 41.46 -15.55
CA LEU A 358 22.63 40.39 -15.06
C LEU A 358 21.63 40.93 -14.02
N LEU A 359 22.01 41.95 -13.26
CA LEU A 359 21.15 42.61 -12.28
C LEU A 359 19.96 43.32 -12.94
N GLU A 360 20.18 44.00 -14.07
CA GLU A 360 19.09 44.63 -14.82
C GLU A 360 18.07 43.59 -15.33
N ARG A 361 18.54 42.48 -15.92
CA ARG A 361 17.69 41.38 -16.37
C ARG A 361 16.95 40.71 -15.20
N TYR A 362 17.64 40.53 -14.06
CA TYR A 362 17.04 40.00 -12.84
C TYR A 362 15.91 40.92 -12.34
N ASN A 363 16.14 42.23 -12.24
CA ASN A 363 15.16 43.20 -11.76
C ASN A 363 13.91 43.23 -12.68
N LYS A 364 14.11 43.22 -14.01
CA LYS A 364 13.01 43.11 -14.98
C LYS A 364 12.18 41.84 -14.77
N ARG A 365 12.85 40.69 -14.60
CA ARG A 365 12.17 39.42 -14.34
C ARG A 365 11.44 39.42 -12.99
N MET A 366 12.06 39.94 -11.92
CA MET A 366 11.42 40.00 -10.60
C MET A 366 10.22 40.94 -10.57
N ALA A 367 10.27 42.05 -11.31
CA ALA A 367 9.12 42.92 -11.50
C ALA A 367 7.93 42.19 -12.17
N ILE A 368 8.20 41.34 -13.17
CA ILE A 368 7.18 40.49 -13.81
C ILE A 368 6.64 39.47 -12.80
N VAL A 369 7.52 38.76 -12.07
CA VAL A 369 7.12 37.79 -11.03
C VAL A 369 6.25 38.44 -9.95
N MET A 370 6.62 39.63 -9.46
CA MET A 370 5.83 40.41 -8.50
C MET A 370 4.48 40.84 -9.10
N LYS A 371 4.44 41.20 -10.40
CA LYS A 371 3.21 41.54 -11.10
C LYS A 371 2.27 40.33 -11.21
N LYS A 372 2.79 39.15 -11.54
CA LYS A 372 2.04 37.88 -11.58
C LYS A 372 1.53 37.52 -10.18
N TYR A 373 2.39 37.56 -9.17
CA TYR A 373 2.03 37.31 -7.77
C TYR A 373 0.88 38.21 -7.31
N GLY A 374 0.96 39.51 -7.59
CA GLY A 374 -0.09 40.47 -7.22
C GLY A 374 -1.44 40.19 -7.89
N MET A 375 -1.45 39.72 -9.16
CA MET A 375 -2.69 39.34 -9.85
C MET A 375 -3.35 38.10 -9.23
N ILE A 376 -2.54 37.12 -8.85
CA ILE A 376 -3.04 35.91 -8.19
C ILE A 376 -3.52 36.24 -6.77
N TYR A 377 -2.77 37.06 -6.04
CA TYR A 377 -3.12 37.52 -4.69
C TYR A 377 -4.48 38.22 -4.65
N GLU A 378 -4.78 39.03 -5.67
CA GLU A 378 -6.08 39.67 -5.84
C GLU A 378 -7.22 38.67 -6.00
N LYS A 379 -7.01 37.58 -6.74
CA LYS A 379 -8.01 36.53 -6.92
C LYS A 379 -8.30 35.69 -5.68
N PHE A 380 -7.40 35.69 -4.69
CA PHE A 380 -7.68 35.12 -3.37
C PHE A 380 -8.20 36.18 -2.38
N GLY A 381 -8.91 37.21 -2.88
CA GLY A 381 -9.52 38.26 -2.06
C GLY A 381 -8.54 39.30 -1.51
N GLY A 382 -7.34 39.40 -2.07
CA GLY A 382 -6.33 40.40 -1.69
C GLY A 382 -6.46 41.73 -2.45
N ASP A 383 -5.77 42.77 -1.97
CA ASP A 383 -5.52 43.99 -2.75
C ASP A 383 -4.17 43.86 -3.46
N ARG A 384 -4.18 43.93 -4.80
CA ARG A 384 -2.98 43.83 -5.65
C ARG A 384 -1.86 44.78 -5.23
N LYS A 385 -2.18 45.99 -4.78
CA LYS A 385 -1.18 46.99 -4.36
C LYS A 385 -0.57 46.70 -2.99
N LYS A 386 -1.22 45.83 -2.20
CA LYS A 386 -0.78 45.43 -0.85
C LYS A 386 -0.21 44.01 -0.82
N ALA A 387 0.04 43.40 -1.98
CA ALA A 387 0.65 42.09 -2.07
C ALA A 387 2.05 42.10 -1.41
N PRO A 388 2.35 41.15 -0.51
CA PRO A 388 3.67 41.08 0.14
C PRO A 388 4.82 40.97 -0.86
N ASN A 389 5.94 41.63 -0.59
CA ASN A 389 7.11 41.56 -1.47
C ASN A 389 7.86 40.23 -1.27
N ILE A 390 7.60 39.25 -2.16
CA ILE A 390 8.22 37.93 -2.11
C ILE A 390 9.70 37.91 -2.53
N GLU A 391 10.23 39.03 -3.04
CA GLU A 391 11.68 39.20 -3.27
C GLU A 391 12.47 39.30 -1.95
N ILE A 392 11.81 39.65 -0.85
CA ILE A 392 12.41 39.77 0.48
C ILE A 392 12.41 38.39 1.17
N PRO A 393 13.59 37.81 1.48
CA PRO A 393 13.71 36.50 2.14
C PRO A 393 12.87 36.38 3.42
N GLU A 394 12.88 37.41 4.25
CA GLU A 394 12.20 37.48 5.54
C GLU A 394 10.67 37.38 5.40
N ILE A 395 10.14 37.71 4.22
CA ILE A 395 8.71 37.57 3.89
C ILE A 395 8.43 36.20 3.27
N ARG A 396 9.22 35.78 2.27
CA ARG A 396 8.93 34.53 1.53
C ARG A 396 9.28 33.25 2.30
N LEU A 397 10.34 33.22 3.10
CA LEU A 397 10.79 32.00 3.77
C LEU A 397 9.77 31.50 4.81
N PRO A 398 9.14 32.36 5.63
CA PRO A 398 8.03 31.94 6.49
C PRO A 398 6.84 31.36 5.70
N MET A 399 6.55 31.91 4.51
CA MET A 399 5.49 31.39 3.64
C MET A 399 5.83 29.99 3.11
N PHE A 400 7.07 29.78 2.64
CA PHE A 400 7.55 28.45 2.23
C PHE A 400 7.46 27.43 3.37
N ALA A 401 7.90 27.81 4.58
CA ALA A 401 7.84 26.93 5.73
C ALA A 401 6.39 26.57 6.12
N LEU A 402 5.46 27.53 6.05
CA LEU A 402 4.05 27.28 6.33
C LEU A 402 3.42 26.36 5.27
N ILE A 403 3.67 26.64 3.98
CA ILE A 403 3.19 25.79 2.87
C ILE A 403 3.71 24.37 3.04
N LYS A 404 5.04 24.21 3.22
CA LYS A 404 5.67 22.90 3.44
C LYS A 404 5.01 22.15 4.61
N ARG A 405 4.84 22.82 5.74
CA ARG A 405 4.23 22.22 6.93
C ARG A 405 2.77 21.79 6.71
N GLN A 406 1.97 22.55 5.98
CA GLN A 406 0.57 22.15 5.74
C GLN A 406 0.48 21.01 4.72
N ILE A 407 1.29 21.04 3.65
CA ILE A 407 1.33 19.94 2.67
C ILE A 407 1.85 18.64 3.31
N MET A 408 2.89 18.73 4.16
CA MET A 408 3.41 17.57 4.89
C MET A 408 2.43 16.95 5.90
N LYS A 409 1.33 17.63 6.26
CA LYS A 409 0.27 16.98 7.05
C LYS A 409 -0.58 16.02 6.23
N LEU A 410 -0.50 16.13 4.91
CA LEU A 410 -1.11 15.20 3.96
C LEU A 410 -0.15 14.06 3.60
N ASP A 411 1.00 13.97 4.30
CA ASP A 411 1.88 12.83 4.21
C ASP A 411 1.17 11.57 4.71
N GLY A 412 1.38 10.46 4.01
CA GLY A 412 0.54 9.27 4.13
C GLY A 412 -0.74 9.32 3.31
N VAL A 413 -1.42 10.47 3.17
CA VAL A 413 -2.62 10.60 2.31
C VAL A 413 -2.25 10.68 0.83
N LEU A 414 -1.34 11.59 0.47
CA LEU A 414 -0.80 11.73 -0.87
C LEU A 414 0.34 10.73 -1.11
N SER A 415 0.41 10.13 -2.29
CA SER A 415 1.61 9.39 -2.73
C SER A 415 2.76 10.38 -2.88
N HIS A 416 3.90 10.11 -2.24
CA HIS A 416 5.08 10.97 -2.31
C HIS A 416 4.75 12.46 -2.09
N ALA A 417 4.22 12.81 -0.91
CA ALA A 417 3.85 14.18 -0.55
C ALA A 417 4.96 15.22 -0.82
N GLU A 418 6.22 14.77 -0.87
CA GLU A 418 7.37 15.57 -1.24
C GLU A 418 7.34 16.18 -2.64
N ASP A 419 6.64 15.58 -3.61
CA ASP A 419 6.57 16.08 -4.99
C ASP A 419 5.75 17.37 -5.08
N TYR A 420 4.78 17.52 -4.19
CA TYR A 420 3.96 18.72 -4.02
C TYR A 420 4.67 19.85 -3.26
N LEU A 421 5.89 19.63 -2.76
CA LEU A 421 6.62 20.64 -2.00
C LEU A 421 7.37 21.61 -2.92
N ILE A 422 7.54 22.83 -2.40
CA ILE A 422 8.46 23.81 -2.98
C ILE A 422 9.89 23.31 -2.75
N LYS A 423 10.56 22.90 -3.82
CA LYS A 423 11.96 22.43 -3.82
C LYS A 423 12.85 23.41 -4.58
N ARG A 424 14.11 23.52 -4.16
CA ARG A 424 15.14 24.28 -4.87
C ARG A 424 15.93 23.32 -5.76
N ASN A 425 15.89 23.53 -7.07
CA ASN A 425 16.62 22.70 -8.02
C ASN A 425 18.13 23.03 -8.05
N ILE A 426 18.91 22.24 -8.81
CA ILE A 426 20.37 22.40 -8.94
C ILE A 426 20.78 23.76 -9.51
N TYR A 427 19.90 24.44 -10.25
CA TYR A 427 20.12 25.78 -10.80
C TYR A 427 19.74 26.89 -9.81
N GLY A 428 19.29 26.53 -8.61
CA GLY A 428 18.90 27.45 -7.56
C GLY A 428 17.51 28.05 -7.72
N ASN A 429 16.69 27.53 -8.64
CA ASN A 429 15.30 27.95 -8.85
C ASN A 429 14.37 27.18 -7.90
N TYR A 430 13.33 27.86 -7.41
CA TYR A 430 12.27 27.24 -6.63
C TYR A 430 11.15 26.78 -7.56
N CYS A 431 10.79 25.50 -7.49
CA CYS A 431 9.75 24.86 -8.28
C CYS A 431 8.99 23.81 -7.44
N ILE A 432 7.88 23.34 -7.97
CA ILE A 432 7.08 22.23 -7.46
C ILE A 432 7.19 21.09 -8.49
N ASN A 433 7.46 19.88 -8.03
CA ASN A 433 7.80 18.74 -8.89
C ASN A 433 6.57 17.93 -9.29
N VAL A 434 5.53 18.61 -9.79
CA VAL A 434 4.28 17.97 -10.22
C VAL A 434 4.12 18.16 -11.72
N ASN A 435 3.68 17.11 -12.41
CA ASN A 435 3.40 17.17 -13.85
C ASN A 435 2.34 18.24 -14.12
N THR A 436 2.54 19.05 -15.16
CA THR A 436 1.58 20.10 -15.55
C THR A 436 0.20 19.54 -15.90
N SER A 437 0.11 18.27 -16.35
CA SER A 437 -1.16 17.58 -16.59
C SER A 437 -1.95 17.30 -15.30
N LEU A 438 -1.32 17.41 -14.14
CA LEU A 438 -1.96 17.27 -12.83
C LEU A 438 -2.27 18.64 -12.19
N CYS A 439 -2.01 19.74 -12.89
CA CYS A 439 -2.27 21.09 -12.38
C CYS A 439 -3.56 21.65 -13.00
N LEU A 440 -4.58 21.79 -12.17
CA LEU A 440 -5.92 22.22 -12.53
C LEU A 440 -6.26 23.55 -11.86
N PHE A 441 -7.09 24.34 -12.53
CA PHE A 441 -7.42 25.69 -12.11
C PHE A 441 -8.91 25.96 -12.29
N ARG A 442 -9.50 26.68 -11.34
CA ARG A 442 -10.85 27.23 -11.45
C ARG A 442 -10.82 28.72 -11.14
N SER A 443 -11.51 29.51 -11.96
CA SER A 443 -11.55 30.97 -11.80
C SER A 443 -12.94 31.53 -11.99
N SER A 444 -13.19 32.74 -11.47
CA SER A 444 -14.48 33.43 -11.65
C SER A 444 -14.93 33.56 -13.11
N ASN A 445 -14.00 33.48 -14.07
CA ASN A 445 -14.26 33.61 -15.49
C ASN A 445 -14.57 32.26 -16.16
N ASP A 446 -14.15 31.15 -15.54
CA ASP A 446 -14.27 29.79 -16.04
C ASP A 446 -14.79 28.91 -14.88
N ALA A 447 -16.11 28.66 -14.86
CA ALA A 447 -16.74 27.89 -13.77
C ALA A 447 -16.25 26.43 -13.74
N ASP A 448 -15.86 25.92 -14.91
CA ASP A 448 -15.32 24.57 -15.07
C ASP A 448 -13.86 24.47 -14.60
N VAL A 449 -13.47 23.27 -14.20
CA VAL A 449 -12.07 22.97 -13.85
C VAL A 449 -11.30 22.71 -15.14
N VAL A 450 -10.28 23.52 -15.39
CA VAL A 450 -9.51 23.49 -16.65
C VAL A 450 -8.01 23.60 -16.40
N HIS A 451 -7.21 23.33 -17.43
CA HIS A 451 -5.77 23.61 -17.37
C HIS A 451 -5.48 25.11 -17.52
N ALA A 452 -4.31 25.55 -17.04
CA ALA A 452 -3.92 26.97 -17.10
C ALA A 452 -3.93 27.55 -18.53
N ALA A 453 -3.66 26.73 -19.55
CA ALA A 453 -3.66 27.14 -20.96
C ALA A 453 -5.07 27.44 -21.49
N GLU A 454 -6.09 26.82 -20.91
CA GLU A 454 -7.49 26.90 -21.33
C GLU A 454 -8.22 28.03 -20.60
N SER A 455 -7.80 28.36 -19.37
CA SER A 455 -8.37 29.49 -18.63
C SER A 455 -7.86 30.83 -19.13
N GLU A 456 -8.78 31.77 -19.42
CA GLU A 456 -8.43 33.11 -19.89
C GLU A 456 -7.55 33.88 -18.89
N PHE A 457 -7.87 33.76 -17.59
CA PHE A 457 -7.16 34.46 -16.53
C PHE A 457 -5.74 33.90 -16.33
N TRP A 458 -5.62 32.58 -16.20
CA TRP A 458 -4.33 31.93 -15.93
C TRP A 458 -3.39 32.01 -17.14
N ARG A 459 -3.92 31.86 -18.36
CA ARG A 459 -3.17 32.08 -19.60
C ARG A 459 -2.59 33.50 -19.70
N ARG A 460 -3.34 34.53 -19.28
CA ARG A 460 -2.85 35.91 -19.24
C ARG A 460 -1.68 36.08 -18.26
N ILE A 461 -1.70 35.39 -17.13
CA ILE A 461 -0.59 35.41 -16.17
C ILE A 461 0.65 34.71 -16.74
N VAL A 462 0.47 33.57 -17.40
CA VAL A 462 1.57 32.82 -18.02
C VAL A 462 2.22 33.63 -19.16
N ALA A 463 1.44 34.39 -19.93
CA ALA A 463 1.92 35.17 -21.07
C ALA A 463 2.67 36.47 -20.72
N LEU A 464 2.66 36.91 -19.45
CA LEU A 464 3.45 38.06 -18.96
C LEU A 464 4.92 37.69 -18.79
#